data_AF-A0A9X1A964-F1
#
_entry.id   AF-A0A9X1A964-F1
#
_cell.length_a   1.000
_cell.length_b   1.000
_cell.length_c   1.000
_cell.angle_alpha   90.00
_cell.angle_beta   90.00
_cell.angle_gamma   90.00
#
_symmetry.space_group_name_H-M   'P 1'
#
loop_
_entity.id
_entity.type
_entity.pdbx_description
1 polymer ?
#
loop_
_entity_poly.entity_id
_entity_poly.type
_entity_poly.pdbx_seq_one_letter_code
_entity_poly.pdbx_strand_id
1 'polypeptide(L)'
;MSRRLAKLAISLVTCVVAIPAASPSTATPSTSRGLISVAQVMQMLEKAPTDRTAQQVLAAYLAGVGEAAGAVVSMGNATCRTSLRVNAGSVRQALKAAAAGQDTAETPATPLIVKDMLDRAGCKRQ
;
A
#
# COMPACT_ATOMS: atom_id res chain seq x y z
N MET A 1 -33.15 12.94 -67.16
CA MET A 1 -33.16 11.98 -66.03
C MET A 1 -32.42 12.61 -64.86
N SER A 2 -33.16 13.09 -63.86
CA SER A 2 -32.65 13.82 -62.69
C SER A 2 -32.08 12.89 -61.63
N ARG A 3 -30.91 13.20 -61.06
CA ARG A 3 -30.44 12.60 -59.80
C ARG A 3 -30.21 13.72 -58.78
N ARG A 4 -31.11 13.80 -57.81
CA ARG A 4 -31.00 14.68 -56.63
C ARG A 4 -29.98 14.05 -55.67
N LEU A 5 -28.86 14.72 -55.44
CA LEU A 5 -27.92 14.35 -54.37
C LEU A 5 -28.39 15.00 -53.07
N ALA A 6 -28.96 14.19 -52.18
CA ALA A 6 -29.32 14.60 -50.84
C ALA A 6 -28.05 14.90 -50.04
N LYS A 7 -27.85 16.17 -49.66
CA LYS A 7 -26.82 16.58 -48.70
C LYS A 7 -27.26 16.15 -47.30
N LEU A 8 -26.70 15.06 -46.80
CA LEU A 8 -26.76 14.70 -45.39
C LEU A 8 -25.80 15.63 -44.64
N ALA A 9 -26.35 16.66 -43.99
CA ALA A 9 -25.62 17.48 -43.05
C ALA A 9 -25.43 16.69 -41.75
N ILE A 10 -24.26 16.08 -41.57
CA ILE A 10 -23.87 15.44 -40.32
C ILE A 10 -23.51 16.56 -39.33
N SER A 11 -24.42 16.84 -38.40
CA SER A 11 -24.16 17.78 -37.31
C SER A 11 -23.32 17.07 -36.24
N LEU A 12 -22.03 17.40 -36.18
CA LEU A 12 -21.12 16.95 -35.12
C LEU A 12 -21.47 17.68 -33.82
N VAL A 13 -22.32 17.07 -32.99
CA VAL A 13 -22.57 17.51 -31.62
C VAL A 13 -21.31 17.25 -30.80
N THR A 14 -20.55 18.31 -30.53
CA THR A 14 -19.34 18.26 -29.72
C THR A 14 -19.74 18.17 -28.25
N CYS A 15 -19.75 16.95 -27.69
CA CYS A 15 -20.00 16.74 -26.27
C CYS A 15 -18.74 17.11 -25.49
N VAL A 16 -18.69 18.33 -24.95
CA VAL A 16 -17.62 18.79 -24.06
C VAL A 16 -17.83 18.12 -22.70
N VAL A 17 -17.18 16.97 -22.48
CA VAL A 17 -17.15 16.31 -21.18
C VAL A 17 -16.17 17.06 -20.29
N ALA A 18 -16.68 17.79 -19.29
CA ALA A 18 -15.85 18.38 -18.25
C ALA A 18 -15.26 17.26 -17.38
N ILE A 19 -13.99 16.91 -17.61
CA ILE A 19 -13.26 15.97 -16.76
C ILE A 19 -12.91 16.72 -15.46
N PRO A 20 -13.39 16.29 -14.29
CA PRO A 20 -12.98 16.91 -13.03
C PRO A 20 -11.46 16.74 -12.89
N ALA A 21 -10.76 17.86 -12.69
CA ALA A 21 -9.32 17.87 -12.46
C ALA A 21 -9.03 17.17 -11.12
N ALA A 22 -8.51 15.94 -11.19
CA ALA A 22 -8.03 15.23 -10.01
C ALA A 22 -6.80 15.97 -9.46
N SER A 23 -6.87 16.39 -8.20
CA SER A 23 -5.69 16.95 -7.51
C SER A 23 -4.61 15.87 -7.43
N PRO A 24 -3.33 16.20 -7.70
CA PRO A 24 -2.25 15.24 -7.55
C PRO A 24 -2.17 14.80 -6.09
N SER A 25 -2.52 13.55 -5.82
CA SER A 25 -2.33 12.92 -4.52
C SER A 25 -0.85 12.57 -4.40
N THR A 26 -0.09 13.40 -3.67
CA THR A 26 1.29 13.05 -3.34
C THR A 26 1.26 11.98 -2.25
N ALA A 27 1.69 10.76 -2.59
CA ALA A 27 1.96 9.74 -1.60
C ALA A 27 3.00 10.27 -0.61
N THR A 28 2.83 9.96 0.68
CA THR A 28 3.89 10.23 1.66
C THR A 28 5.19 9.58 1.17
N PRO A 29 6.31 10.31 1.19
CA PRO A 29 7.56 9.81 0.64
C PRO A 29 8.07 8.58 1.38
N SER A 30 8.80 7.74 0.63
CA SER A 30 9.72 6.77 1.19
C SER A 30 10.82 7.48 2.00
N THR A 31 11.53 6.73 2.84
CA THR A 31 12.76 7.20 3.49
C THR A 31 13.79 7.68 2.46
N SER A 32 14.76 8.47 2.90
CA SER A 32 15.92 8.90 2.09
C SER A 32 16.68 7.77 1.39
N ARG A 33 16.55 6.52 1.87
CA ARG A 33 17.19 5.32 1.29
C ARG A 33 16.27 4.54 0.36
N GLY A 34 15.10 5.07 0.02
CA GLY A 34 14.11 4.40 -0.84
C GLY A 34 13.32 3.28 -0.15
N LEU A 35 13.45 3.10 1.17
CA LEU A 35 12.64 2.15 1.93
C LEU A 35 11.26 2.75 2.26
N ILE A 36 10.22 1.94 2.29
CA ILE A 36 8.88 2.37 2.68
C ILE A 36 8.89 2.81 4.16
N SER A 37 8.52 4.07 4.40
CA SER A 37 8.56 4.69 5.71
C SER A 37 7.36 4.32 6.59
N VAL A 38 7.50 4.45 7.91
CA VAL A 38 6.39 4.29 8.86
C VAL A 38 5.26 5.28 8.52
N ALA A 39 5.60 6.53 8.23
CA ALA A 39 4.62 7.56 7.85
C ALA A 39 3.83 7.17 6.61
N GLN A 40 4.49 6.59 5.59
CA GLN A 40 3.83 6.13 4.37
C GLN A 40 2.86 4.98 4.62
N VAL A 41 3.25 3.97 5.42
CA VAL A 41 2.33 2.87 5.77
C VAL A 41 1.15 3.37 6.60
N MET A 42 1.38 4.28 7.54
CA MET A 42 0.31 4.89 8.33
C MET A 42 -0.67 5.67 7.46
N GLN A 43 -0.19 6.43 6.46
CA GLN A 43 -1.04 7.09 5.47
C GLN A 43 -1.87 6.08 4.67
N MET A 44 -1.26 4.98 4.21
CA MET A 44 -2.00 3.93 3.49
C MET A 44 -3.08 3.29 4.38
N LEU A 45 -2.78 3.02 5.65
CA LEU A 45 -3.72 2.49 6.63
C LEU A 45 -4.88 3.45 6.92
N GLU A 46 -4.64 4.75 6.85
CA GLU A 46 -5.65 5.78 7.06
C GLU A 46 -6.57 5.93 5.84
N LYS A 47 -6.01 5.91 4.63
CA LYS A 47 -6.76 6.09 3.37
C LYS A 47 -7.49 4.82 2.92
N ALA A 48 -6.98 3.62 3.23
CA ALA A 48 -7.53 2.35 2.73
C ALA A 48 -9.05 2.13 2.94
N PRO A 49 -9.71 2.62 4.00
CA PRO A 49 -11.17 2.47 4.15
C PRO A 49 -12.00 3.27 3.14
N THR A 50 -11.45 4.37 2.61
CA THR A 50 -12.18 5.33 1.75
C THR A 50 -11.60 5.44 0.34
N ASP A 51 -10.37 4.96 0.12
CA ASP A 51 -9.66 5.01 -1.15
C ASP A 51 -9.31 3.60 -1.61
N ARG A 52 -9.89 3.18 -2.75
CA ARG A 52 -9.69 1.86 -3.34
C ARG A 52 -8.25 1.62 -3.78
N THR A 53 -7.57 2.64 -4.28
CA THR A 53 -6.16 2.53 -4.66
C THR A 53 -5.31 2.34 -3.42
N ALA A 54 -5.53 3.12 -2.36
CA ALA A 54 -4.83 2.93 -1.10
C ALA A 54 -5.08 1.54 -0.49
N GLN A 55 -6.31 1.02 -0.60
CA GLN A 55 -6.67 -0.33 -0.17
C GLN A 55 -5.86 -1.40 -0.92
N GLN A 56 -5.78 -1.31 -2.24
CA GLN A 56 -5.06 -2.26 -3.08
C GLN A 56 -3.55 -2.20 -2.84
N VAL A 57 -2.99 -0.98 -2.78
CA VAL A 57 -1.55 -0.79 -2.50
C VAL A 57 -1.20 -1.31 -1.11
N LEU A 58 -2.03 -1.03 -0.10
CA LEU A 58 -1.83 -1.58 1.24
C LEU A 58 -1.89 -3.12 1.22
N ALA A 59 -2.86 -3.72 0.53
CA ALA A 59 -2.96 -5.17 0.44
C ALA A 59 -1.72 -5.80 -0.20
N ALA A 60 -1.23 -5.23 -1.30
CA ALA A 60 -0.01 -5.68 -1.97
C ALA A 60 1.23 -5.53 -1.06
N TYR A 61 1.36 -4.39 -0.38
CA TYR A 61 2.43 -4.16 0.58
C TYR A 61 2.41 -5.21 1.70
N LEU A 62 1.24 -5.49 2.30
CA LEU A 62 1.11 -6.48 3.38
C LEU A 62 1.40 -7.91 2.91
N ALA A 63 1.03 -8.26 1.66
CA ALA A 63 1.38 -9.55 1.08
C ALA A 63 2.91 -9.71 0.97
N GLY A 64 3.60 -8.72 0.42
CA GLY A 64 5.07 -8.73 0.33
C GLY A 64 5.77 -8.75 1.70
N VAL A 65 5.22 -8.06 2.71
CA VAL A 65 5.71 -8.16 4.10
C VAL A 65 5.55 -9.57 4.66
N GLY A 66 4.43 -10.24 4.34
CA GLY A 66 4.20 -11.64 4.71
C GLY A 66 5.23 -12.59 4.11
N GLU A 67 5.52 -12.43 2.82
CA GLU A 67 6.55 -13.21 2.11
C GLU A 67 7.95 -12.94 2.70
N ALA A 68 8.29 -11.67 2.96
CA ALA A 68 9.56 -11.30 3.58
C ALA A 68 9.72 -11.93 4.98
N ALA A 69 8.67 -11.94 5.81
CA ALA A 69 8.70 -12.60 7.11
C ALA A 69 8.92 -14.11 6.98
N GLY A 70 8.26 -14.77 6.02
CA GLY A 70 8.48 -16.18 5.71
C GLY A 70 9.91 -16.48 5.27
N ALA A 71 10.48 -15.62 4.41
CA ALA A 71 11.87 -15.73 3.98
C ALA A 71 12.84 -15.60 5.17
N VAL A 72 12.61 -14.67 6.09
CA VAL A 72 13.42 -14.50 7.30
C VAL A 72 13.38 -15.75 8.19
N VAL A 73 12.20 -16.36 8.39
CA VAL A 73 12.07 -17.61 9.15
C VAL A 73 12.86 -18.74 8.48
N SER A 74 12.71 -18.90 7.16
CA SER A 74 13.38 -19.93 6.38
C SER A 74 14.91 -19.78 6.41
N MET A 75 15.42 -18.59 6.07
CA MET A 75 16.87 -18.29 6.09
C MET A 75 17.46 -18.36 7.50
N GLY A 76 16.67 -18.02 8.52
CA GLY A 76 17.10 -18.06 9.92
C GLY A 76 17.01 -19.43 10.57
N ASN A 77 16.58 -20.47 9.84
CA ASN A 77 16.26 -21.80 10.36
C ASN A 77 15.44 -21.72 11.68
N ALA A 78 14.41 -20.87 11.69
CA ALA A 78 13.63 -20.60 12.88
C ALA A 78 12.36 -21.47 12.92
N THR A 79 11.96 -21.85 14.14
CA THR A 79 10.66 -22.49 14.40
C THR A 79 9.74 -21.50 15.08
N CYS A 80 8.51 -21.39 14.57
CA CYS A 80 7.47 -20.54 15.15
C CYS A 80 6.41 -21.38 15.85
N ARG A 81 5.90 -20.90 16.99
CA ARG A 81 4.84 -21.59 17.75
C ARG A 81 3.49 -21.54 17.03
N THR A 82 3.26 -20.48 16.26
CA THR A 82 2.05 -20.29 15.45
C THR A 82 2.42 -19.79 14.05
N SER A 83 1.46 -19.87 13.12
CA SER A 83 1.64 -19.30 11.78
C SER A 83 1.88 -17.79 11.83
N LEU A 84 2.70 -17.28 10.91
CA LEU A 84 2.85 -15.85 10.67
C LEU A 84 1.54 -15.25 10.17
N ARG A 85 1.15 -14.11 10.73
CA ARG A 85 -0.07 -13.38 10.34
C ARG A 85 0.24 -11.89 10.19
N VAL A 86 -0.36 -11.26 9.19
CA VAL A 86 -0.25 -9.82 8.97
C VAL A 86 -1.63 -9.28 8.59
N ASN A 87 -2.07 -8.21 9.26
CA ASN A 87 -3.28 -7.49 8.91
C ASN A 87 -3.15 -6.01 9.30
N ALA A 88 -4.04 -5.16 8.78
CA ALA A 88 -3.99 -3.72 9.00
C ALA A 88 -4.02 -3.31 10.49
N GLY A 89 -4.77 -4.04 11.32
CA GLY A 89 -4.86 -3.76 12.76
C GLY A 89 -3.56 -4.00 13.49
N SER A 90 -2.96 -5.18 13.31
CA SER A 90 -1.67 -5.53 13.94
C SER A 90 -0.54 -4.62 13.46
N VAL A 91 -0.52 -4.28 12.16
CA VAL A 91 0.48 -3.35 11.61
C VAL A 91 0.33 -1.96 12.22
N ARG A 92 -0.89 -1.42 12.30
CA ARG A 92 -1.12 -0.12 12.93
C ARG A 92 -0.62 -0.10 14.37
N GLN A 93 -0.84 -1.17 15.13
CA GLN A 93 -0.36 -1.29 16.51
C GLN A 93 1.16 -1.34 16.59
N ALA A 94 1.79 -2.21 15.79
CA ALA A 94 3.25 -2.36 15.74
C ALA A 94 3.95 -1.04 15.40
N LEU A 95 3.43 -0.34 14.38
CA LEU A 95 3.98 0.95 13.96
C LEU A 95 3.77 2.05 14.97
N LYS A 96 2.61 2.12 15.65
CA LYS A 96 2.38 3.09 16.74
C LYS A 96 3.34 2.88 17.91
N ALA A 97 3.62 1.64 18.27
CA ALA A 97 4.57 1.32 19.35
C ALA A 97 6.00 1.72 18.98
N ALA A 98 6.42 1.47 17.73
CA ALA A 98 7.76 1.82 17.25
C ALA A 98 7.94 3.34 17.00
N ALA A 99 6.88 4.04 16.61
CA ALA A 99 6.92 5.47 16.29
C ALA A 99 7.10 6.39 17.52
N ALA A 100 6.99 5.87 18.75
CA ALA A 100 7.12 6.69 19.96
C ALA A 100 8.55 7.25 20.08
N GLY A 101 8.73 8.53 19.71
CA GLY A 101 10.00 9.24 19.79
C GLY A 101 10.93 9.09 18.57
N GLN A 102 10.45 8.54 17.46
CA GLN A 102 11.23 8.38 16.22
C GLN A 102 10.71 9.28 15.09
N ASP A 103 11.59 9.65 14.16
CA ASP A 103 11.18 10.25 12.90
C ASP A 103 10.52 9.19 12.01
N THR A 104 9.19 9.19 12.01
CA THR A 104 8.38 8.24 11.23
C THR A 104 8.56 8.36 9.72
N ALA A 105 9.07 9.49 9.22
CA ALA A 105 9.35 9.69 7.80
C ALA A 105 10.62 8.93 7.36
N GLU A 106 11.63 8.83 8.23
CA GLU A 106 12.90 8.17 7.95
C GLU A 106 13.03 6.76 8.56
N THR A 107 12.05 6.34 9.36
CA THR A 107 12.03 5.00 9.93
C THR A 107 11.45 3.99 8.94
N PRO A 108 12.16 2.89 8.59
CA PRO A 108 11.64 1.88 7.67
C PRO A 108 10.58 1.00 8.33
N ALA A 109 9.41 0.88 7.71
CA ALA A 109 8.27 0.16 8.29
C ALA A 109 8.42 -1.36 8.24
N THR A 110 8.90 -1.91 7.13
CA THR A 110 8.92 -3.36 6.88
C THR A 110 9.69 -4.15 7.96
N PRO A 111 10.91 -3.76 8.38
CA PRO A 111 11.63 -4.49 9.43
C PRO A 111 10.89 -4.50 10.77
N LEU A 112 10.19 -3.40 11.12
CA LEU A 112 9.42 -3.30 12.35
C LEU A 112 8.21 -4.24 12.33
N ILE A 113 7.50 -4.30 11.20
CA ILE A 113 6.35 -5.19 11.02
C ILE A 113 6.79 -6.65 11.03
N VAL A 114 7.86 -6.99 10.30
CA VAL A 114 8.40 -8.36 10.28
C VAL A 114 8.82 -8.78 11.69
N LYS A 115 9.52 -7.92 12.44
CA LYS A 115 9.88 -8.19 13.84
C LYS A 115 8.64 -8.48 14.69
N ASP A 116 7.62 -7.61 14.64
CA ASP A 116 6.37 -7.80 15.37
C ASP A 116 5.65 -9.11 14.99
N MET A 117 5.66 -9.48 13.71
CA MET A 117 5.12 -10.76 13.25
C MET A 117 5.86 -11.97 13.84
N LEU A 118 7.19 -11.93 13.86
CA LEU A 118 8.02 -13.00 14.43
C LEU A 118 7.82 -13.12 15.94
N ASP A 119 7.80 -11.98 16.65
CA ASP A 119 7.61 -11.91 18.09
C ASP A 119 6.23 -12.48 18.48
N ARG A 120 5.16 -12.06 17.78
CA ARG A 120 3.79 -12.58 17.99
C ARG A 120 3.65 -14.06 17.65
N ALA A 121 4.38 -14.55 16.64
CA ALA A 121 4.39 -15.96 16.27
C ALA A 121 5.27 -16.82 17.19
N GLY A 122 6.00 -16.19 18.13
CA GLY A 122 6.90 -16.86 19.05
C GLY A 122 8.05 -17.57 18.33
N CYS A 123 8.54 -17.00 17.22
CA CYS A 123 9.62 -17.57 16.44
C CYS A 123 10.94 -17.54 17.21
N LYS A 124 11.66 -18.67 17.20
CA LYS A 124 12.99 -18.80 17.79
C LYS A 124 13.91 -19.49 16.79
N ARG A 125 15.16 -19.04 16.72
CA ARG A 125 16.19 -19.80 15.98
C ARG A 125 16.37 -21.15 16.64
N GLN A 126 16.56 -22.17 15.80
CA GLN A 126 17.00 -23.48 16.25
C GLN A 126 18.48 -23.45 16.64
#